data_AF-A0A401MW50-F1
#
_entry.id   AF-A0A401MW50-F1
#
_cell.length_a   1.000
_cell.length_b   1.000
_cell.length_c   1.000
_cell.angle_alpha   90.00
_cell.angle_beta   90.00
_cell.angle_gamma   90.00
#
_symmetry.space_group_name_H-M   'P 1'
#
loop_
_entity.id
_entity.type
_entity.pdbx_description
1 polymer ?
#
loop_
_entity_poly.entity_id
_entity_poly.type
_entity_poly.pdbx_seq_one_letter_code
_entity_poly.pdbx_strand_id
1 'polypeptide(L)'
;MANSPPAAIAALLRQLEATPSWADPLTLHRGDVVSLSVPSMWFGLCSTTGALAHSYASPATARLLAGTGRPADLAARRLAETGVWARQTIRPGGLLRGRPGYLATVEVRLAHARMRATTLTDWDRGARGLPVGQLDMARTWLGFTLIAFQALTAVGIDITDEEEHYLYQYWSYVAHLLGLDESLHKDVVDHAGARRLQDLLDATTDAPDENSTALTAAMVGAQAHAMADAPGAVLSEEQLRHLIHSVLRRAFGEEWADRLGIPGVPAATDLMPLISHLNRQAHYWQTYSPTSAHEARRRALEGPAPELKAAVLPCDTSCRRHAGAVRPSVWAA
;
A
#
# COMPACT_ATOMS: atom_id res chain seq x y z
N MET A 1 16.62 -38.73 5.13
CA MET A 1 17.40 -37.50 5.44
C MET A 1 16.39 -36.38 5.59
N ALA A 2 16.34 -35.72 6.75
CA ALA A 2 15.39 -34.63 6.94
C ALA A 2 15.76 -33.47 5.99
N ASN A 3 14.80 -33.04 5.16
CA ASN A 3 14.91 -31.91 4.25
C ASN A 3 15.05 -30.61 5.05
N SER A 4 16.27 -30.27 5.50
CA SER A 4 16.52 -28.96 6.10
C SER A 4 16.49 -27.88 5.00
N PRO A 5 15.75 -26.77 5.20
CA PRO A 5 15.70 -25.69 4.22
C PRO A 5 17.07 -25.01 4.09
N PRO A 6 17.38 -24.36 2.95
CA PRO A 6 18.59 -23.55 2.79
C PRO A 6 18.74 -22.54 3.95
N ALA A 7 19.99 -22.26 4.37
CA ALA A 7 20.25 -21.45 5.55
C ALA A 7 19.57 -20.07 5.54
N ALA A 8 19.52 -19.41 4.38
CA ALA A 8 18.83 -18.12 4.21
C ALA A 8 17.31 -18.22 4.41
N ILE A 9 16.70 -19.31 3.93
CA ILE A 9 15.27 -19.58 4.15
C ILE A 9 15.01 -19.88 5.63
N ALA A 10 15.87 -20.67 6.27
CA ALA A 10 15.77 -20.92 7.70
C ALA A 10 15.90 -19.63 8.52
N ALA A 11 16.78 -18.70 8.14
CA ALA A 11 16.93 -17.40 8.78
C ALA A 11 15.70 -16.51 8.60
N LEU A 12 15.15 -16.45 7.38
CA LEU A 12 13.89 -15.74 7.10
C LEU A 12 12.75 -16.29 7.97
N LEU A 13 12.56 -17.60 7.99
CA LEU A 13 11.50 -18.23 8.79
C LEU A 13 11.68 -17.94 10.29
N ARG A 14 12.91 -18.02 10.81
CA ARG A 14 13.17 -17.65 12.21
C ARG A 14 12.78 -16.20 12.51
N GLN A 15 13.11 -15.26 11.63
CA GLN A 15 12.75 -13.85 11.82
C GLN A 15 11.23 -13.63 11.74
N LEU A 16 10.55 -14.30 10.80
CA LEU A 16 9.10 -14.20 10.63
C LEU A 16 8.30 -14.85 11.77
N GLU A 17 8.86 -15.89 12.40
CA GLU A 17 8.22 -16.63 13.49
C GLU A 17 8.60 -16.11 14.88
N ALA A 18 9.63 -15.28 14.97
CA ALA A 18 9.92 -14.49 16.16
C ALA A 18 8.93 -13.34 16.25
N THR A 19 7.74 -13.61 16.81
CA THR A 19 6.74 -12.58 17.09
C THR A 19 7.37 -11.51 17.99
N PRO A 20 7.40 -10.22 17.57
CA PRO A 20 7.95 -9.16 18.39
C PRO A 20 7.20 -9.03 19.72
N SER A 21 7.89 -8.67 20.81
CA SER A 21 7.27 -8.57 22.13
C SER A 21 6.19 -7.48 22.24
N TRP A 22 6.22 -6.50 21.33
CA TRP A 22 5.21 -5.43 21.23
C TRP A 22 3.99 -5.84 20.40
N ALA A 23 4.02 -6.97 19.69
CA ALA A 23 2.91 -7.41 18.86
C ALA A 23 1.89 -8.22 19.69
N ASP A 24 0.76 -7.61 20.04
CA ASP A 24 -0.37 -8.27 20.72
C ASP A 24 -1.39 -8.82 19.69
N PRO A 25 -1.70 -10.13 19.69
CA PRO A 25 -2.76 -10.70 18.85
C PRO A 25 -4.12 -10.02 19.00
N LEU A 26 -4.47 -9.51 20.19
CA LEU A 26 -5.74 -8.80 20.39
C LEU A 26 -5.73 -7.44 19.67
N THR A 27 -4.60 -6.73 19.69
CA THR A 27 -4.40 -5.53 18.88
C THR A 27 -4.52 -5.84 17.40
N LEU A 28 -3.98 -6.97 16.91
CA LEU A 28 -4.13 -7.34 15.50
C LEU A 28 -5.60 -7.50 15.11
N HIS A 29 -6.39 -8.15 15.97
CA HIS A 29 -7.82 -8.27 15.76
C HIS A 29 -8.54 -6.91 15.74
N ARG A 30 -8.17 -5.98 16.63
CA ARG A 30 -8.73 -4.62 16.64
C ARG A 30 -8.38 -3.88 15.35
N GLY A 31 -7.15 -4.02 14.85
CA GLY A 31 -6.72 -3.45 13.57
C GLY A 31 -7.50 -4.01 12.37
N ASP A 32 -7.82 -5.30 12.35
CA ASP A 32 -8.71 -5.89 11.33
C ASP A 32 -10.08 -5.21 11.36
N VAL A 33 -10.66 -5.06 12.56
CA VAL A 33 -12.00 -4.49 12.75
C VAL A 33 -12.07 -3.04 12.29
N VAL A 34 -11.07 -2.23 12.65
CA VAL A 34 -10.99 -0.82 12.21
C VAL A 34 -10.74 -0.74 10.71
N SER A 35 -9.81 -1.53 10.17
CA SER A 35 -9.52 -1.51 8.73
C SER A 35 -10.74 -1.91 7.88
N LEU A 36 -11.58 -2.82 8.39
CA LEU A 36 -12.82 -3.25 7.73
C LEU A 36 -14.02 -2.32 7.95
N SER A 37 -13.94 -1.35 8.89
CA SER A 37 -15.00 -0.33 9.01
C SER A 37 -14.92 0.69 7.87
N VAL A 38 -13.74 0.87 7.27
CA VAL A 38 -13.53 1.74 6.11
C VAL A 38 -14.17 1.11 4.86
N PRO A 39 -15.07 1.83 4.16
CA PRO A 39 -15.65 1.34 2.91
C PRO A 39 -14.57 1.01 1.87
N SER A 40 -14.71 -0.13 1.17
CA SER A 40 -13.70 -0.67 0.26
C SER A 40 -13.20 0.32 -0.80
N MET A 41 -14.09 1.18 -1.31
CA MET A 41 -13.72 2.22 -2.27
C MET A 41 -12.76 3.25 -1.66
N TRP A 42 -13.07 3.73 -0.45
CA TRP A 42 -12.20 4.66 0.28
C TRP A 42 -10.90 3.99 0.74
N PHE A 43 -10.94 2.72 1.16
CA PHE A 43 -9.71 1.98 1.45
C PHE A 43 -8.80 1.87 0.21
N GLY A 44 -9.38 1.56 -0.96
CA GLY A 44 -8.64 1.52 -2.22
C GLY A 44 -7.99 2.87 -2.55
N LEU A 45 -8.78 3.94 -2.53
CA LEU A 45 -8.29 5.29 -2.86
C LEU A 45 -7.33 5.85 -1.78
N CYS A 46 -7.79 5.97 -0.54
CA CYS A 46 -7.04 6.63 0.52
C CYS A 46 -5.81 5.83 0.95
N SER A 47 -5.91 4.50 1.09
CA SER A 47 -4.78 3.67 1.53
C SER A 47 -3.93 3.18 0.36
N THR A 48 -4.52 2.52 -0.65
CA THR A 48 -3.71 1.89 -1.72
C THR A 48 -3.15 2.92 -2.69
N THR A 49 -4.01 3.75 -3.30
CA THR A 49 -3.56 4.79 -4.23
C THR A 49 -2.68 5.83 -3.51
N GLY A 50 -3.10 6.27 -2.31
CA GLY A 50 -2.33 7.18 -1.47
C GLY A 50 -0.92 6.67 -1.15
N ALA A 51 -0.78 5.41 -0.71
CA ALA A 51 0.53 4.84 -0.41
C ALA A 51 1.42 4.68 -1.64
N LEU A 52 0.87 4.28 -2.78
CA LEU A 52 1.61 4.17 -4.03
C LEU A 52 2.09 5.55 -4.51
N ALA A 53 1.23 6.56 -4.50
CA ALA A 53 1.60 7.93 -4.84
C ALA A 53 2.66 8.48 -3.88
N HIS A 54 2.53 8.24 -2.57
CA HIS A 54 3.54 8.64 -1.59
C HIS A 54 4.90 7.96 -1.83
N SER A 55 4.91 6.70 -2.26
CA SER A 55 6.15 5.99 -2.59
C SER A 55 6.90 6.62 -3.77
N TYR A 56 6.18 7.25 -4.71
CA TYR A 56 6.78 7.93 -5.87
C TYR A 56 7.45 9.25 -5.50
N ALA A 57 7.24 9.79 -4.30
CA ALA A 57 7.99 10.95 -3.83
C ALA A 57 9.49 10.65 -3.64
N SER A 58 9.90 9.38 -3.64
CA SER A 58 11.31 8.97 -3.71
C SER A 58 11.76 8.84 -5.17
N PRO A 59 12.73 9.65 -5.64
CA PRO A 59 13.30 9.51 -6.99
C PRO A 59 13.96 8.15 -7.23
N ALA A 60 14.54 7.54 -6.18
CA ALA A 60 15.10 6.18 -6.28
C ALA A 60 13.99 5.16 -6.60
N THR A 61 12.86 5.23 -5.90
CA THR A 61 11.70 4.38 -6.19
C THR A 61 11.13 4.67 -7.58
N ALA A 62 10.99 5.95 -7.93
CA ALA A 62 10.43 6.34 -9.22
C ALA A 62 11.29 5.86 -10.40
N ARG A 63 12.62 6.03 -10.34
CA ARG A 63 13.55 5.56 -11.39
C ARG A 63 13.59 4.04 -11.51
N LEU A 64 13.62 3.34 -10.38
CA LEU A 64 13.54 1.88 -10.36
C LEU A 64 12.31 1.39 -11.13
N LEU A 65 11.17 2.04 -10.92
CA LEU A 65 9.89 1.66 -11.53
C LEU A 65 9.77 2.13 -12.98
N ALA A 66 10.28 3.30 -13.33
CA ALA A 66 10.31 3.78 -14.72
C ALA A 66 11.09 2.83 -15.64
N GLY A 67 12.12 2.14 -15.11
CA GLY A 67 12.87 1.12 -15.86
C GLY A 67 12.09 -0.16 -16.19
N THR A 68 10.86 -0.35 -15.67
CA THR A 68 10.12 -1.62 -15.80
C THR A 68 9.10 -1.67 -16.93
N GLY A 69 8.93 -0.59 -17.70
CA GLY A 69 8.03 -0.56 -18.86
C GLY A 69 7.21 0.72 -18.97
N ARG A 70 6.02 0.64 -19.57
CA ARG A 70 5.13 1.79 -19.72
C ARG A 70 4.49 2.16 -18.37
N PRO A 71 4.54 3.44 -17.95
CA PRO A 71 3.99 3.88 -16.67
C PRO A 71 2.51 3.51 -16.44
N ALA A 72 1.67 3.58 -17.48
CA ALA A 72 0.24 3.28 -17.38
C ALA A 72 -0.03 1.79 -17.08
N ASP A 73 0.61 0.89 -17.83
CA ASP A 73 0.46 -0.56 -17.64
C ASP A 73 0.97 -0.98 -16.24
N LEU A 74 2.10 -0.39 -15.83
CA LEU A 74 2.66 -0.58 -14.50
C LEU A 74 1.71 -0.08 -13.40
N ALA A 75 1.13 1.11 -13.58
CA ALA A 75 0.23 1.72 -12.61
C ALA A 75 -1.00 0.83 -12.34
N ALA A 76 -1.70 0.40 -13.39
CA ALA A 76 -2.86 -0.49 -13.26
C ALA A 76 -2.50 -1.82 -12.55
N ARG A 77 -1.37 -2.42 -12.95
CA ARG A 77 -0.89 -3.66 -12.32
C ARG A 77 -0.55 -3.47 -10.84
N ARG A 78 0.18 -2.39 -10.48
CA ARG A 78 0.54 -2.11 -9.09
C ARG A 78 -0.67 -1.83 -8.22
N LEU A 79 -1.68 -1.11 -8.72
CA LEU A 79 -2.94 -0.92 -8.01
C LEU A 79 -3.61 -2.24 -7.67
N ALA A 80 -3.71 -3.14 -8.65
CA ALA A 80 -4.34 -4.42 -8.44
C ALA A 80 -3.54 -5.34 -7.51
N GLU A 81 -2.23 -5.49 -7.73
CA GLU A 81 -1.36 -6.32 -6.89
C GLU A 81 -1.35 -5.81 -5.44
N THR A 82 -1.20 -4.50 -5.25
CA THR A 82 -1.18 -3.87 -3.92
C THR A 82 -2.55 -3.91 -3.27
N GLY A 83 -3.62 -3.66 -4.01
CA GLY A 83 -4.99 -3.72 -3.50
C GLY A 83 -5.38 -5.14 -3.07
N VAL A 84 -5.01 -6.16 -3.84
CA VAL A 84 -5.23 -7.58 -3.47
C VAL A 84 -4.44 -7.93 -2.22
N TRP A 85 -3.17 -7.55 -2.13
CA TRP A 85 -2.36 -7.75 -0.94
C TRP A 85 -2.97 -7.05 0.29
N ALA A 86 -3.29 -5.76 0.18
CA ALA A 86 -3.85 -4.97 1.26
C ALA A 86 -5.21 -5.50 1.72
N ARG A 87 -6.04 -6.02 0.82
CA ARG A 87 -7.29 -6.70 1.19
C ARG A 87 -7.07 -8.04 1.89
N GLN A 88 -5.97 -8.75 1.61
CA GLN A 88 -5.63 -9.98 2.32
C GLN A 88 -5.10 -9.70 3.72
N THR A 89 -4.34 -8.61 3.90
CA THR A 89 -3.81 -8.23 5.21
C THR A 89 -4.95 -7.93 6.17
N ILE A 90 -5.88 -7.03 5.81
CA ILE A 90 -6.97 -6.56 6.67
C ILE A 90 -8.14 -7.54 6.89
N ARG A 91 -8.05 -8.78 6.40
CA ARG A 91 -9.07 -9.80 6.69
C ARG A 91 -9.00 -10.19 8.16
N PRO A 92 -10.11 -10.61 8.80
CA PRO A 92 -10.07 -11.07 10.18
C PRO A 92 -9.07 -12.21 10.36
N GLY A 93 -8.07 -11.99 11.22
CA GLY A 93 -6.97 -12.91 11.45
C GLY A 93 -6.04 -13.10 10.24
N GLY A 94 -6.11 -12.23 9.23
CA GLY A 94 -5.36 -12.34 7.97
C GLY A 94 -3.85 -12.31 8.17
N LEU A 95 -3.39 -11.60 9.20
CA LEU A 95 -1.98 -11.50 9.60
C LEU A 95 -1.52 -12.59 10.58
N LEU A 96 -2.41 -13.46 11.07
CA LEU A 96 -1.98 -14.61 11.88
C LEU A 96 -1.08 -15.51 11.04
N ARG A 97 -0.10 -16.16 11.70
CA ARG A 97 0.89 -17.01 11.04
C ARG A 97 0.23 -18.00 10.07
N GLY A 98 0.72 -18.01 8.82
CA GLY A 98 0.24 -18.90 7.76
C GLY A 98 -1.13 -18.54 7.16
N ARG A 99 -1.76 -17.46 7.60
CA ARG A 99 -3.00 -16.95 6.98
C ARG A 99 -2.69 -16.16 5.71
N PRO A 100 -3.69 -15.91 4.84
CA PRO A 100 -3.45 -15.36 3.51
C PRO A 100 -2.73 -14.00 3.51
N GLY A 101 -3.07 -13.08 4.42
CA GLY A 101 -2.41 -11.78 4.54
C GLY A 101 -0.95 -11.89 5.00
N TYR A 102 -0.68 -12.78 5.96
CA TYR A 102 0.67 -13.10 6.40
C TYR A 102 1.52 -13.63 5.24
N LEU A 103 1.02 -14.63 4.51
CA LEU A 103 1.74 -15.23 3.38
C LEU A 103 1.96 -14.22 2.25
N ALA A 104 0.93 -13.44 1.89
CA ALA A 104 1.04 -12.42 0.86
C ALA A 104 2.08 -11.34 1.23
N THR A 105 2.17 -10.96 2.50
CA THR A 105 3.18 -10.00 2.98
C THR A 105 4.60 -10.57 2.88
N VAL A 106 4.79 -11.85 3.19
CA VAL A 106 6.07 -12.54 3.00
C VAL A 106 6.43 -12.67 1.51
N GLU A 107 5.45 -12.92 0.64
CA GLU A 107 5.65 -12.94 -0.82
C GLU A 107 6.12 -11.57 -1.34
N VAL A 108 5.54 -10.46 -0.85
CA VAL A 108 6.02 -9.10 -1.17
C VAL A 108 7.47 -8.91 -0.72
N ARG A 109 7.84 -9.34 0.50
CA ARG A 109 9.23 -9.27 0.98
C ARG A 109 10.20 -10.03 0.09
N LEU A 110 9.82 -11.22 -0.37
CA LEU A 110 10.62 -12.02 -1.29
C LEU A 110 10.72 -11.37 -2.68
N ALA A 111 9.63 -10.78 -3.18
CA ALA A 111 9.62 -10.03 -4.43
C ALA A 111 10.56 -8.82 -4.36
N HIS A 112 10.54 -8.06 -3.27
CA HIS A 112 11.48 -6.97 -3.02
C HIS A 112 12.92 -7.48 -2.98
N ALA A 113 13.21 -8.58 -2.27
CA ALA A 113 14.55 -9.16 -2.25
C ALA A 113 15.04 -9.58 -3.65
N ARG A 114 14.17 -10.18 -4.46
CA ARG A 114 14.48 -10.53 -5.85
C ARG A 114 14.77 -9.29 -6.69
N MET A 115 13.92 -8.26 -6.60
CA MET A 115 14.11 -7.01 -7.33
C MET A 115 15.44 -6.35 -6.97
N ARG A 116 15.81 -6.30 -5.68
CA ARG A 116 17.15 -5.84 -5.27
C ARG A 116 18.25 -6.65 -5.94
N ALA A 117 18.17 -7.98 -5.85
CA ALA A 117 19.20 -8.86 -6.41
C ALA A 117 19.36 -8.70 -7.93
N THR A 118 18.27 -8.42 -8.67
CA THR A 118 18.32 -8.22 -10.13
C THR A 118 18.71 -6.81 -10.55
N THR A 119 18.45 -5.79 -9.74
CA THR A 119 18.70 -4.38 -10.11
C THR A 119 20.05 -3.88 -9.62
N LEU A 120 20.60 -4.44 -8.55
CA LEU A 120 21.86 -3.97 -7.96
C LEU A 120 23.08 -4.05 -8.90
N THR A 121 23.03 -4.87 -9.96
CA THR A 121 24.11 -5.00 -10.94
C THR A 121 24.30 -3.75 -11.78
N ASP A 122 23.19 -3.09 -12.13
CA ASP A 122 23.15 -1.94 -13.04
C ASP A 122 22.64 -0.66 -12.36
N TRP A 123 22.57 -0.67 -11.03
CA TRP A 123 22.06 0.46 -10.26
C TRP A 123 23.03 1.64 -10.31
N ASP A 124 22.56 2.75 -10.86
CA ASP A 124 23.28 4.02 -10.82
C ASP A 124 23.44 4.50 -9.37
N ARG A 125 24.67 4.46 -8.88
CA ARG A 125 25.05 4.95 -7.55
C ARG A 125 24.99 6.48 -7.42
N GLY A 126 24.68 7.19 -8.51
CA GLY A 126 24.44 8.63 -8.52
C GLY A 126 23.12 9.04 -7.86
N ALA A 127 22.13 8.13 -7.77
CA ALA A 127 20.92 8.35 -6.96
C ALA A 127 21.18 7.99 -5.50
N ARG A 128 20.75 8.84 -4.55
CA ARG A 128 20.84 8.53 -3.12
C ARG A 128 19.91 7.36 -2.78
N GLY A 129 20.49 6.29 -2.24
CA GLY A 129 19.74 5.13 -1.73
C GLY A 129 19.98 3.83 -2.50
N LEU A 130 19.36 2.76 -2.00
CA LEU A 130 19.39 1.43 -2.61
C LEU A 130 18.02 1.12 -3.24
N PRO A 131 17.94 0.29 -4.29
CA PRO A 131 16.66 -0.22 -4.78
C PRO A 131 15.86 -0.82 -3.63
N VAL A 132 14.64 -0.34 -3.40
CA VAL A 132 13.77 -0.78 -2.28
C VAL A 132 14.53 -0.78 -0.95
N GLY A 133 15.20 0.34 -0.66
CA GLY A 133 15.90 0.55 0.59
C GLY A 133 14.95 0.64 1.79
N GLN A 134 15.51 0.59 2.99
CA GLN A 134 14.74 0.69 4.24
C GLN A 134 13.98 2.02 4.35
N LEU A 135 14.56 3.13 3.86
CA LEU A 135 13.91 4.44 3.85
C LEU A 135 12.72 4.50 2.87
N ASP A 136 12.84 3.89 1.68
CA ASP A 136 11.72 3.79 0.73
C ASP A 136 10.60 2.88 1.25
N MET A 137 10.97 1.80 1.94
CA MET A 137 10.01 0.93 2.63
C MET A 137 9.29 1.70 3.76
N ALA A 138 10.02 2.50 4.56
CA ALA A 138 9.42 3.36 5.58
C ALA A 138 8.49 4.42 4.97
N ARG A 139 8.88 5.04 3.85
CA ARG A 139 8.02 5.99 3.12
C ARG A 139 6.73 5.32 2.64
N THR A 140 6.82 4.11 2.11
CA THR A 140 5.64 3.34 1.69
C THR A 140 4.77 2.96 2.89
N TRP A 141 5.36 2.61 4.02
CA TRP A 141 4.65 2.31 5.26
C TRP A 141 3.91 3.54 5.83
N LEU A 142 4.51 4.73 5.78
CA LEU A 142 3.83 6.00 6.08
C LEU A 142 2.67 6.27 5.11
N GLY A 143 2.78 5.78 3.87
CA GLY A 143 1.71 5.78 2.89
C GLY A 143 0.45 5.03 3.36
N PHE A 144 0.60 3.86 3.99
CA PHE A 144 -0.51 3.05 4.52
C PHE A 144 -0.97 3.48 5.91
N THR A 145 -0.22 4.35 6.58
CA THR A 145 -0.54 4.86 7.92
C THR A 145 -0.89 6.35 7.84
N LEU A 146 0.08 7.24 8.07
CA LEU A 146 -0.12 8.69 8.14
C LEU A 146 -0.91 9.25 6.95
N ILE A 147 -0.44 9.01 5.72
CA ILE A 147 -1.08 9.53 4.51
C ILE A 147 -2.48 8.96 4.33
N ALA A 148 -2.64 7.65 4.51
CA ALA A 148 -3.93 6.99 4.38
C ALA A 148 -4.95 7.59 5.35
N PHE A 149 -4.56 7.84 6.59
CA PHE A 149 -5.48 8.34 7.62
C PHE A 149 -5.82 9.81 7.35
N GLN A 150 -4.84 10.63 6.94
CA GLN A 150 -5.09 11.99 6.47
C GLN A 150 -6.05 12.02 5.27
N ALA A 151 -5.89 11.10 4.32
CA ALA A 151 -6.80 10.96 3.18
C ALA A 151 -8.21 10.52 3.61
N LEU A 152 -8.34 9.66 4.62
CA LEU A 152 -9.63 9.26 5.20
C LEU A 152 -10.31 10.44 5.91
N THR A 153 -9.59 11.18 6.74
CA THR A 153 -10.10 12.40 7.37
C THR A 153 -10.53 13.44 6.33
N ALA A 154 -9.77 13.61 5.25
CA ALA A 154 -10.12 14.51 4.16
C ALA A 154 -11.50 14.19 3.55
N VAL A 155 -11.82 12.89 3.43
CA VAL A 155 -13.13 12.43 2.94
C VAL A 155 -14.16 12.29 4.06
N GLY A 156 -13.90 12.73 5.29
CA GLY A 156 -14.85 12.68 6.40
C GLY A 156 -15.03 11.30 7.05
N ILE A 157 -14.03 10.44 6.94
CA ILE A 157 -13.93 9.19 7.70
C ILE A 157 -12.89 9.44 8.80
N ASP A 158 -13.38 9.76 9.98
CA ASP A 158 -12.53 10.10 11.12
C ASP A 158 -12.09 8.82 11.85
N ILE A 159 -10.78 8.72 12.11
CA ILE A 159 -10.17 7.69 12.93
C ILE A 159 -9.97 8.29 14.32
N THR A 160 -10.47 7.63 15.35
CA THR A 160 -10.29 8.08 16.75
C THR A 160 -8.86 7.82 17.22
N ASP A 161 -8.40 8.54 18.25
CA ASP A 161 -7.05 8.35 18.83
C ASP A 161 -6.79 6.88 19.25
N GLU A 162 -7.82 6.19 19.73
CA GLU A 162 -7.73 4.77 20.11
C GLU A 162 -7.57 3.86 18.87
N GLU A 163 -8.35 4.10 17.83
CA GLU A 163 -8.26 3.38 16.56
C GLU A 163 -6.93 3.65 15.85
N GLU A 164 -6.44 4.89 15.90
CA GLU A 164 -5.14 5.31 15.40
C GLU A 164 -4.04 4.44 16.04
N HIS A 165 -4.04 4.32 17.36
CA HIS A 165 -3.06 3.50 18.09
C HIS A 165 -3.09 2.02 17.64
N TYR A 166 -4.29 1.44 17.52
CA TYR A 166 -4.43 0.06 17.05
C TYR A 166 -3.94 -0.11 15.62
N LEU A 167 -4.25 0.83 14.73
CA LEU A 167 -3.82 0.78 13.34
C LEU A 167 -2.30 0.94 13.20
N TYR A 168 -1.65 1.80 14.00
CA TYR A 168 -0.18 1.91 13.99
C TYR A 168 0.48 0.62 14.45
N GLN A 169 0.01 0.00 15.53
CA GLN A 169 0.53 -1.30 15.97
C GLN A 169 0.26 -2.40 14.93
N TYR A 170 -0.91 -2.38 14.32
CA TYR A 170 -1.30 -3.31 13.26
C TYR A 170 -0.39 -3.22 12.03
N TRP A 171 -0.17 -2.01 11.51
CA TRP A 171 0.73 -1.78 10.38
C TRP A 171 2.20 -1.92 10.76
N SER A 172 2.58 -1.71 12.02
CA SER A 172 3.91 -2.03 12.55
C SER A 172 4.21 -3.53 12.45
N TYR A 173 3.22 -4.39 12.71
CA TYR A 173 3.35 -5.83 12.47
C TYR A 173 3.50 -6.17 10.97
N VAL A 174 2.78 -5.47 10.08
CA VAL A 174 3.00 -5.61 8.63
C VAL A 174 4.42 -5.19 8.23
N ALA A 175 4.95 -4.11 8.79
CA ALA A 175 6.33 -3.66 8.59
C ALA A 175 7.36 -4.71 9.02
N HIS A 176 7.17 -5.33 10.18
CA HIS A 176 8.00 -6.45 10.66
C HIS A 176 8.02 -7.62 9.65
N LEU A 177 6.84 -8.03 9.17
CA LEU A 177 6.73 -9.11 8.18
C LEU A 177 7.42 -8.74 6.86
N LEU A 178 7.32 -7.48 6.41
CA LEU A 178 8.02 -6.94 5.25
C LEU A 178 9.53 -6.85 5.44
N GLY A 179 10.03 -6.91 6.68
CA GLY A 179 11.44 -6.77 7.02
C GLY A 179 11.92 -5.32 7.02
N LEU A 180 11.01 -4.38 7.30
CA LEU A 180 11.40 -3.01 7.66
C LEU A 180 12.18 -3.05 8.97
N ASP A 181 13.23 -2.24 9.09
CA ASP A 181 14.03 -2.16 10.30
C ASP A 181 13.16 -1.69 11.47
N GLU A 182 13.25 -2.40 12.59
CA GLU A 182 12.42 -2.17 13.77
C GLU A 182 12.56 -0.72 14.29
N SER A 183 13.73 -0.10 14.14
CA SER A 183 13.97 1.29 14.56
C SER A 183 13.16 2.33 13.77
N LEU A 184 12.60 1.96 12.62
CA LEU A 184 11.84 2.86 11.75
C LEU A 184 10.34 2.82 12.01
N HIS A 185 9.82 1.84 12.75
CA HIS A 185 8.36 1.70 12.92
C HIS A 185 7.90 1.37 14.35
N LYS A 186 8.73 0.74 15.20
CA LYS A 186 8.29 0.26 16.51
C LYS A 186 7.81 1.36 17.45
N ASP A 187 8.48 2.52 17.42
CA ASP A 187 8.21 3.65 18.31
C ASP A 187 7.25 4.67 17.66
N VAL A 188 6.77 4.38 16.45
CA VAL A 188 5.79 5.20 15.73
C VAL A 188 4.40 4.66 16.02
N VAL A 189 3.82 5.15 17.12
CA VAL A 189 2.54 4.68 17.67
C VAL A 189 1.36 5.62 17.42
N ASP A 190 1.64 6.78 16.82
CA ASP A 190 0.68 7.85 16.56
C ASP A 190 1.13 8.74 15.38
N HIS A 191 0.28 9.67 14.98
CA HIS A 191 0.52 10.65 13.93
C HIS A 191 1.66 11.61 14.26
N ALA A 192 1.95 11.87 15.53
CA ALA A 192 3.04 12.75 15.91
C ALA A 192 4.39 12.09 15.65
N GLY A 193 4.54 10.81 16.00
CA GLY A 193 5.70 9.98 15.67
C GLY A 193 5.85 9.79 14.17
N ALA A 194 4.75 9.55 13.47
CA ALA A 194 4.78 9.33 12.03
C ALA A 194 5.22 10.58 11.26
N ARG A 195 4.78 11.78 11.70
CA ARG A 195 5.24 13.06 11.15
C ARG A 195 6.73 13.28 11.38
N ARG A 196 7.25 13.00 12.58
CA ARG A 196 8.71 13.07 12.84
C ARG A 196 9.52 12.15 11.92
N LEU A 197 9.02 10.94 11.65
CA LEU A 197 9.65 10.04 10.69
C LEU A 197 9.55 10.59 9.26
N GLN A 198 8.39 11.10 8.86
CA GLN A 198 8.19 11.72 7.54
C GLN A 198 9.16 12.87 7.32
N ASP A 199 9.27 13.79 8.27
CA ASP A 199 10.19 14.94 8.23
C ASP A 199 11.65 14.48 8.02
N LEU A 200 12.07 13.40 8.70
CA LEU A 200 13.41 12.83 8.56
C LEU A 200 13.63 12.23 7.17
N LEU A 201 12.63 11.50 6.64
CA LEU A 201 12.70 10.94 5.30
C LEU A 201 12.75 12.05 4.25
N ASP A 202 11.92 13.08 4.39
CA ASP A 202 11.84 14.22 3.49
C ASP A 202 13.13 15.06 3.49
N ALA A 203 13.79 15.21 4.65
CA ALA A 203 15.08 15.89 4.75
C ALA A 203 16.25 15.10 4.12
N THR A 204 16.07 13.79 3.90
CA THR A 204 17.13 12.89 3.39
C THR A 204 16.87 12.36 1.98
N THR A 205 15.67 12.60 1.44
CA THR A 205 15.27 12.21 0.09
C THR A 205 15.44 13.40 -0.85
N ASP A 206 15.99 13.17 -2.04
CA ASP A 206 16.05 14.21 -3.08
C ASP A 206 14.63 14.60 -3.53
N ALA A 207 14.46 15.79 -4.09
CA ALA A 207 13.16 16.24 -4.58
C ALA A 207 12.61 15.31 -5.68
N PRO A 208 11.27 15.11 -5.76
CA PRO A 208 10.65 14.32 -6.82
C PRO A 208 11.10 14.77 -8.23
N ASP A 209 11.35 13.80 -9.11
CA ASP A 209 11.79 14.02 -10.49
C ASP A 209 10.67 13.75 -11.53
N GLU A 210 10.99 13.85 -12.82
CA GLU A 210 10.01 13.60 -13.90
C GLU A 210 9.41 12.19 -13.87
N ASN A 211 10.16 11.19 -13.41
CA ASN A 211 9.62 9.83 -13.23
C ASN A 211 8.58 9.80 -12.12
N SER A 212 8.83 10.58 -11.05
CA SER A 212 7.96 10.68 -9.89
C SER A 212 6.60 11.27 -10.28
N THR A 213 6.60 12.36 -11.06
CA THR A 213 5.37 13.00 -11.54
C THR A 213 4.65 12.15 -12.59
N ALA A 214 5.38 11.52 -13.53
CA ALA A 214 4.80 10.65 -14.54
C ALA A 214 4.12 9.40 -13.94
N LEU A 215 4.75 8.76 -12.95
CA LEU A 215 4.17 7.62 -12.24
C LEU A 215 2.95 8.02 -11.41
N THR A 216 2.98 9.21 -10.78
CA THR A 216 1.84 9.74 -10.03
C THR A 216 0.65 10.01 -10.96
N ALA A 217 0.88 10.66 -12.10
CA ALA A 217 -0.17 10.91 -13.09
C ALA A 217 -0.77 9.61 -13.66
N ALA A 218 0.09 8.65 -14.04
CA ALA A 218 -0.35 7.33 -14.49
C ALA A 218 -1.17 6.60 -13.42
N MET A 219 -0.79 6.76 -12.15
CA MET A 219 -1.48 6.17 -11.01
C MET A 219 -2.87 6.74 -10.79
N VAL A 220 -3.00 8.06 -10.82
CA VAL A 220 -4.30 8.72 -10.75
C VAL A 220 -5.19 8.32 -11.92
N GLY A 221 -4.63 8.28 -13.14
CA GLY A 221 -5.36 7.85 -14.33
C GLY A 221 -5.89 6.42 -14.22
N ALA A 222 -5.03 5.48 -13.83
CA ALA A 222 -5.42 4.07 -13.66
C ALA A 222 -6.48 3.89 -12.55
N GLN A 223 -6.36 4.61 -11.44
CA GLN A 223 -7.34 4.56 -10.35
C GLN A 223 -8.69 5.15 -10.78
N ALA A 224 -8.68 6.30 -11.46
CA ALA A 224 -9.91 6.91 -11.97
C ALA A 224 -10.64 6.00 -12.96
N HIS A 225 -9.89 5.38 -13.87
CA HIS A 225 -10.41 4.42 -14.84
C HIS A 225 -11.03 3.20 -14.14
N ALA A 226 -10.32 2.59 -13.19
CA ALA A 226 -10.83 1.45 -12.42
C ALA A 226 -12.10 1.78 -11.62
N MET A 227 -12.21 3.01 -11.09
CA MET A 227 -13.41 3.48 -10.39
C MET A 227 -14.57 3.75 -11.35
N ALA A 228 -14.31 4.25 -12.56
CA ALA A 228 -15.32 4.52 -13.57
C ALA A 228 -15.90 3.23 -14.17
N ASP A 229 -15.07 2.20 -14.31
CA ASP A 229 -15.46 0.87 -14.81
C ASP A 229 -16.16 -0.01 -13.75
N ALA A 230 -16.20 0.43 -12.49
CA ALA A 230 -16.83 -0.32 -11.42
C ALA A 230 -18.37 -0.38 -11.61
N PRO A 231 -19.02 -1.53 -11.35
CA PRO A 231 -20.47 -1.64 -11.44
C PRO A 231 -21.18 -0.59 -10.57
N GLY A 232 -22.07 0.18 -11.20
CA GLY A 232 -22.82 1.24 -10.51
C GLY A 232 -22.05 2.55 -10.33
N ALA A 233 -20.91 2.74 -11.00
CA ALA A 233 -20.25 4.04 -11.07
C ALA A 233 -21.17 5.12 -11.68
N VAL A 234 -21.25 6.26 -10.99
CA VAL A 234 -22.11 7.40 -11.39
C VAL A 234 -21.32 8.62 -11.85
N LEU A 235 -20.04 8.71 -11.48
CA LEU A 235 -19.15 9.81 -11.85
C LEU A 235 -18.36 9.43 -13.10
N SER A 236 -18.13 10.41 -13.97
CA SER A 236 -17.23 10.24 -15.10
C SER A 236 -15.79 10.02 -14.62
N GLU A 237 -14.96 9.42 -15.46
CA GLU A 237 -13.53 9.25 -15.19
C GLU A 237 -12.82 10.59 -14.89
N GLU A 238 -13.23 11.68 -15.55
CA GLU A 238 -12.71 13.01 -15.28
C GLU A 238 -13.11 13.54 -13.89
N GLN A 239 -14.37 13.37 -13.51
CA GLN A 239 -14.84 13.73 -12.16
C GLN A 239 -14.12 12.91 -11.08
N LEU A 240 -13.85 11.63 -11.36
CA LEU A 240 -13.08 10.75 -10.49
C LEU A 240 -11.61 11.19 -10.39
N ARG A 241 -10.98 11.63 -11.49
CA ARG A 241 -9.65 12.24 -11.44
C ARG A 241 -9.63 13.47 -10.54
N HIS A 242 -10.59 14.39 -10.67
CA HIS A 242 -10.69 15.56 -9.79
C HIS A 242 -10.87 15.16 -8.33
N LEU A 243 -11.70 14.16 -8.04
CA LEU A 243 -11.84 13.61 -6.68
C LEU A 243 -10.49 13.11 -6.15
N ILE A 244 -9.78 12.28 -6.93
CA ILE A 244 -8.50 11.72 -6.52
C ILE A 244 -7.47 12.84 -6.28
N HIS A 245 -7.38 13.85 -7.15
CA HIS A 245 -6.52 15.01 -6.93
C HIS A 245 -6.89 15.73 -5.63
N SER A 246 -8.17 16.03 -5.40
CA SER A 246 -8.64 16.70 -4.19
C SER A 246 -8.30 15.93 -2.91
N VAL A 247 -8.40 14.60 -2.93
CA VAL A 247 -8.03 13.74 -1.80
C VAL A 247 -6.52 13.74 -1.57
N LEU A 248 -5.73 13.51 -2.63
CA LEU A 248 -4.27 13.46 -2.51
C LEU A 248 -3.67 14.80 -2.11
N ARG A 249 -4.16 15.94 -2.64
CA ARG A 249 -3.71 17.28 -2.22
C ARG A 249 -3.95 17.53 -0.74
N ARG A 250 -5.10 17.12 -0.21
CA ARG A 250 -5.43 17.25 1.22
C ARG A 250 -4.59 16.32 2.09
N ALA A 251 -4.27 15.12 1.61
CA ALA A 251 -3.47 14.15 2.34
C ALA A 251 -1.99 14.52 2.37
N PHE A 252 -1.41 14.94 1.24
CA PHE A 252 0.00 15.31 1.13
C PHE A 252 0.29 16.74 1.58
N GLY A 253 -0.71 17.62 1.52
CA GLY A 253 -0.50 19.06 1.58
C GLY A 253 -0.11 19.64 0.22
N GLU A 254 -0.33 20.94 0.06
CA GLU A 254 -0.16 21.65 -1.22
C GLU A 254 1.26 21.55 -1.78
N GLU A 255 2.27 21.73 -0.92
CA GLU A 255 3.68 21.71 -1.35
C GLU A 255 4.10 20.36 -1.95
N TRP A 256 3.80 19.26 -1.25
CA TRP A 256 4.16 17.92 -1.73
C TRP A 256 3.33 17.50 -2.93
N ALA A 257 2.06 17.90 -2.98
CA ALA A 257 1.22 17.65 -4.14
C ALA A 257 1.75 18.38 -5.40
N ASP A 258 2.21 19.62 -5.25
CA ASP A 258 2.83 20.38 -6.35
C ASP A 258 4.14 19.72 -6.82
N ARG A 259 5.00 19.28 -5.88
CA ARG A 259 6.23 18.54 -6.22
C ARG A 259 5.96 17.22 -6.94
N LEU A 260 4.85 16.55 -6.62
CA LEU A 260 4.40 15.33 -7.31
C LEU A 260 3.62 15.60 -8.61
N GLY A 261 3.42 16.88 -8.97
CA GLY A 261 2.70 17.26 -10.19
C GLY A 261 1.20 16.96 -10.15
N ILE A 262 0.61 16.90 -8.95
CA ILE A 262 -0.83 16.65 -8.78
C ILE A 262 -1.59 17.97 -9.05
N PRO A 263 -2.43 18.05 -10.10
CA PRO A 263 -3.10 19.29 -10.46
C PRO A 263 -4.02 19.81 -9.36
N GLY A 264 -4.08 21.14 -9.22
CA GLY A 264 -5.12 21.80 -8.44
C GLY A 264 -6.51 21.51 -9.02
N VAL A 265 -7.52 21.46 -8.15
CA VAL A 265 -8.91 21.23 -8.54
C VAL A 265 -9.67 22.56 -8.47
N PRO A 266 -10.36 23.00 -9.53
CA PRO A 266 -11.18 24.20 -9.49
C PRO A 266 -12.20 24.13 -8.35
N ALA A 267 -12.40 25.22 -7.61
CA ALA A 267 -13.35 25.25 -6.50
C ALA A 267 -14.79 24.87 -6.92
N ALA A 268 -15.17 25.16 -8.17
CA ALA A 268 -16.47 24.79 -8.72
C ALA A 268 -16.67 23.28 -8.93
N THR A 269 -15.59 22.50 -9.03
CA THR A 269 -15.61 21.04 -9.21
C THR A 269 -15.16 20.27 -7.97
N ASP A 270 -14.76 20.99 -6.90
CA ASP A 270 -14.31 20.38 -5.64
C ASP A 270 -15.48 19.96 -4.75
N LEU A 271 -15.90 18.71 -4.88
CA LEU A 271 -17.03 18.13 -4.14
C LEU A 271 -16.68 17.69 -2.71
N MET A 272 -15.45 17.93 -2.25
CA MET A 272 -14.97 17.42 -0.96
C MET A 272 -15.80 17.84 0.25
N PRO A 273 -16.31 19.09 0.38
CA PRO A 273 -17.17 19.46 1.52
C PRO A 273 -18.44 18.60 1.60
N LEU A 274 -19.07 18.35 0.45
CA LEU A 274 -20.27 17.51 0.37
C LEU A 274 -19.94 16.04 0.65
N ILE A 275 -18.90 15.50 0.01
CA ILE A 275 -18.45 14.12 0.21
C ILE A 275 -18.12 13.87 1.69
N SER A 276 -17.35 14.78 2.30
CA SER A 276 -16.97 14.71 3.70
C SER A 276 -18.18 14.72 4.63
N HIS A 277 -19.18 15.55 4.35
CA HIS A 277 -20.42 15.58 5.11
C HIS A 277 -21.23 14.29 4.97
N LEU A 278 -21.38 13.77 3.74
CA LEU A 278 -22.13 12.54 3.47
C LEU A 278 -21.46 11.31 4.09
N ASN A 279 -20.13 11.22 4.03
CA ASN A 279 -19.39 10.13 4.66
C ASN A 279 -19.51 10.16 6.19
N ARG A 280 -19.44 11.35 6.83
CA ARG A 280 -19.69 11.47 8.28
C ARG A 280 -21.10 11.01 8.66
N GLN A 281 -22.12 11.40 7.89
CA GLN A 281 -23.48 10.92 8.13
C GLN A 281 -23.60 9.40 7.94
N ALA A 282 -23.01 8.85 6.87
CA ALA A 282 -23.03 7.42 6.62
C ALA A 282 -22.35 6.64 7.75
N HIS A 283 -21.19 7.11 8.21
CA HIS A 283 -20.47 6.50 9.33
C HIS A 283 -21.26 6.54 10.63
N TYR A 284 -21.92 7.67 10.93
CA TYR A 284 -22.82 7.79 12.08
C TYR A 284 -23.91 6.71 12.05
N TRP A 285 -24.58 6.50 10.91
CA TRP A 285 -25.64 5.50 10.80
C TRP A 285 -25.12 4.06 10.80
N GLN A 286 -23.92 3.82 10.26
CA GLN A 286 -23.27 2.51 10.33
C GLN A 286 -22.97 2.14 11.79
N THR A 287 -22.51 3.09 12.59
CA THR A 287 -22.10 2.87 13.99
C THR A 287 -23.22 3.10 15.03
N TYR A 288 -24.39 3.59 14.60
CA TYR A 288 -25.51 3.96 15.48
C TYR A 288 -25.98 2.84 16.42
N SER A 289 -25.91 1.57 15.99
CA SER A 289 -26.31 0.42 16.79
C SER A 289 -25.37 -0.78 16.60
N PRO A 290 -25.31 -1.74 17.55
CA PRO A 290 -24.54 -2.96 17.37
C PRO A 290 -24.92 -3.75 16.10
N THR A 291 -26.22 -3.78 15.76
CA THR A 291 -26.73 -4.47 14.57
C THR A 291 -26.26 -3.80 13.28
N SER A 292 -26.38 -2.46 13.18
CA SER A 292 -25.91 -1.72 12.01
C SER A 292 -24.39 -1.84 11.83
N ALA A 293 -23.64 -1.81 12.93
CA ALA A 293 -22.19 -1.97 12.91
C ALA A 293 -21.78 -3.38 12.45
N HIS A 294 -22.51 -4.40 12.91
CA HIS A 294 -22.29 -5.78 12.47
C HIS A 294 -22.59 -5.97 10.98
N GLU A 295 -23.70 -5.42 10.50
CA GLU A 295 -24.09 -5.46 9.10
C GLU A 295 -23.10 -4.73 8.18
N ALA A 296 -22.61 -3.56 8.60
CA ALA A 296 -21.56 -2.82 7.88
C ALA A 296 -20.28 -3.66 7.75
N ARG A 297 -19.85 -4.31 8.84
CA ARG A 297 -18.70 -5.24 8.82
C ARG A 297 -18.91 -6.44 7.90
N ARG A 298 -20.11 -7.04 7.91
CA ARG A 298 -20.47 -8.16 7.03
C ARG A 298 -20.34 -7.75 5.55
N ARG A 299 -20.84 -6.57 5.17
CA ARG A 299 -20.72 -6.06 3.80
C ARG A 299 -19.26 -5.78 3.40
N ALA A 300 -18.45 -5.26 4.32
CA ALA A 300 -17.03 -5.04 4.07
C ALA A 300 -16.28 -6.35 3.77
N LEU A 301 -16.69 -7.46 4.40
CA LEU A 301 -16.17 -8.80 4.15
C LEU A 301 -16.61 -9.39 2.79
N GLU A 302 -17.82 -9.06 2.34
CA GLU A 302 -18.39 -9.51 1.06
C GLU A 302 -17.85 -8.76 -0.16
N GLY A 303 -17.04 -7.71 0.04
CA GLY A 303 -16.35 -7.01 -1.05
C GLY A 303 -15.52 -7.96 -1.94
N PRO A 304 -15.35 -7.65 -3.23
CA PRO A 304 -14.89 -8.60 -4.25
C PRO A 304 -13.52 -9.18 -3.92
N ALA A 305 -13.46 -10.48 -3.57
CA ALA A 305 -12.20 -11.17 -3.32
C ALA A 305 -12.39 -12.70 -3.42
N PRO A 306 -12.58 -13.21 -4.65
CA PRO A 306 -11.50 -13.94 -5.34
C PRO A 306 -11.36 -13.68 -6.86
N GLU A 307 -12.33 -13.05 -7.53
CA GLU A 307 -12.36 -12.93 -9.01
C GLU A 307 -11.33 -11.93 -9.56
N LEU A 308 -10.92 -10.93 -8.77
CA LEU A 308 -9.89 -9.96 -9.18
C LEU A 308 -8.52 -10.59 -9.47
N LYS A 309 -8.17 -11.70 -8.79
CA LYS A 309 -6.94 -12.46 -9.09
C LYS A 309 -6.98 -13.08 -10.48
N ALA A 310 -8.13 -13.55 -10.93
CA ALA A 310 -8.30 -14.20 -12.24
C ALA A 310 -8.45 -13.17 -13.38
N ALA A 311 -9.02 -12.01 -13.09
CA ALA A 311 -9.21 -10.95 -14.08
C ALA A 311 -7.94 -10.12 -14.37
N VAL A 312 -7.10 -9.86 -13.35
CA VAL A 312 -5.91 -9.00 -13.52
C VAL A 312 -4.63 -9.78 -13.84
N LEU A 313 -4.60 -11.07 -13.52
CA LEU A 313 -3.56 -11.99 -13.97
C LEU A 313 -4.21 -13.01 -14.90
N PRO A 314 -4.37 -12.74 -16.21
CA PRO A 314 -4.49 -13.86 -17.13
C PRO A 314 -3.22 -14.68 -16.92
N CYS A 315 -3.37 -15.85 -16.30
CA CYS A 315 -2.30 -16.83 -16.17
C CYS A 315 -1.91 -17.27 -17.59
N ASP A 316 -1.12 -16.46 -18.29
CA ASP A 316 -0.51 -16.91 -19.52
C ASP A 316 0.63 -17.86 -19.14
N THR A 317 0.51 -19.09 -19.61
CA THR A 317 1.41 -20.21 -19.35
C THR A 317 2.86 -20.00 -19.84
N SER A 318 3.21 -18.79 -20.29
CA SER A 318 4.55 -18.42 -20.75
C SER A 318 5.55 -18.17 -19.62
N CYS A 319 5.11 -17.72 -18.42
CA CYS A 319 6.02 -17.48 -17.28
C CYS A 319 6.65 -18.75 -16.69
N ARG A 320 6.13 -19.95 -16.97
CA ARG A 320 6.77 -21.22 -16.56
C ARG A 320 7.88 -21.68 -17.51
N ARG A 321 7.98 -21.16 -18.74
CA ARG A 321 8.95 -21.66 -19.72
C ARG A 321 10.35 -21.05 -19.59
N HIS A 322 10.47 -19.86 -19.00
CA HIS A 322 11.79 -19.22 -18.80
C HIS A 322 12.56 -19.69 -17.55
N ALA A 323 11.97 -20.55 -16.72
CA ALA A 323 12.67 -21.17 -15.58
C ALA A 323 13.16 -22.61 -15.87
N GLY A 324 12.96 -23.12 -17.09
CA GLY A 324 13.19 -24.53 -17.44
C GLY A 324 14.32 -24.82 -18.44
N ALA A 325 15.13 -23.83 -18.82
CA ALA A 325 16.17 -24.00 -19.84
C ALA A 325 17.57 -23.66 -19.33
N VAL A 326 18.07 -24.43 -18.35
CA VAL A 326 19.51 -24.67 -18.21
C VAL A 326 19.67 -26.17 -18.00
N ARG A 327 20.01 -26.90 -19.07
CA ARG A 327 20.50 -28.26 -18.95
C ARG A 327 21.97 -28.21 -18.49
N PRO A 328 22.41 -29.12 -17.59
CA PRO A 328 23.78 -29.20 -17.13
C PRO A 328 24.62 -30.11 -18.04
N SER A 329 25.68 -29.57 -18.62
CA SER A 329 26.90 -30.25 -19.07
C SER A 329 27.82 -29.12 -19.54
N VAL A 330 28.96 -28.84 -18.93
CA VAL A 330 30.20 -29.60 -19.06
C VAL A 330 31.12 -29.16 -17.91
N TRP A 331 31.49 -30.10 -17.03
CA TRP A 331 32.79 -30.15 -16.34
C TRP A 331 33.04 -31.61 -15.98
N ALA A 332 33.75 -32.29 -16.87
CA ALA A 332 34.52 -33.50 -16.59
C ALA A 332 35.79 -33.40 -17.45
N ALA A 333 36.94 -33.51 -16.77
CA ALA A 333 38.32 -33.25 -17.21
C ALA A 333 38.74 -31.78 -17.20
#